data_AF-A0A6I1QS81-F1
#
_entry.id   AF-A0A6I1QS81-F1
#
_cell.length_a   1.000
_cell.length_b   1.000
_cell.length_c   1.000
_cell.angle_alpha   90.00
_cell.angle_beta   90.00
_cell.angle_gamma   90.00
#
_symmetry.space_group_name_H-M   'P 1'
#
loop_
_entity.id
_entity.type
_entity.pdbx_description
1 polymer ?
#
loop_
_entity_poly.entity_id
_entity_poly.type
_entity_poly.pdbx_seq_one_letter_code
_entity_poly.pdbx_strand_id
1 'polypeptide(L)'
;EANGIATDDIASALFSTTQDLNAEFPAVAARERGWTDVALMCSHEMNVPGSLRMCLRVLLHVNTELPAEQLVHVYARGAVVLRPDKVNENGR
;
A
#
# COMPACT_ATOMS: atom_id res chain seq x y z
N GLU A 1 -8.95 7.06 -4.75
CA GLU A 1 -10.15 6.61 -5.49
C GLU A 1 -10.98 5.61 -4.68
N ALA A 2 -10.55 4.36 -4.47
CA ALA A 2 -11.37 3.32 -3.82
C ALA A 2 -11.97 3.70 -2.45
N ASN A 3 -11.28 4.56 -1.69
CA ASN A 3 -11.73 5.06 -0.37
C ASN A 3 -12.06 6.55 -0.38
N GLY A 4 -12.13 7.21 -1.55
CA GLY A 4 -12.41 8.65 -1.63
C GLY A 4 -11.39 9.59 -0.97
N ILE A 5 -10.21 9.09 -0.58
CA ILE A 5 -9.17 9.86 0.14
C ILE A 5 -8.58 10.97 -0.73
N ALA A 6 -8.55 12.21 -0.22
CA ALA A 6 -7.76 13.30 -0.76
C ALA A 6 -6.35 13.31 -0.16
N THR A 7 -5.37 13.94 -0.83
CA THR A 7 -3.98 13.98 -0.34
C THR A 7 -3.88 14.63 1.05
N ASP A 8 -4.67 15.68 1.31
CA ASP A 8 -4.66 16.44 2.56
C ASP A 8 -5.15 15.61 3.77
N ASP A 9 -5.86 14.50 3.51
CA ASP A 9 -6.33 13.59 4.55
C ASP A 9 -5.23 12.59 4.97
N ILE A 10 -4.10 12.53 4.27
CA ILE A 10 -3.06 11.52 4.48
C ILE A 10 -2.06 12.03 5.52
N ALA A 11 -2.11 11.46 6.72
CA ALA A 11 -1.16 11.78 7.78
C ALA A 11 0.25 11.23 7.51
N SER A 12 0.34 9.98 7.03
CA SER A 12 1.62 9.36 6.67
C SER A 12 1.45 8.14 5.78
N ALA A 13 2.55 7.74 5.13
CA ALA A 13 2.63 6.52 4.34
C ALA A 13 3.91 5.72 4.65
N LEU A 14 3.74 4.43 4.94
CA LEU A 14 4.83 3.47 5.05
C LEU A 14 4.83 2.58 3.81
N PHE A 15 5.97 2.49 3.15
CA PHE A 15 6.19 1.61 2.01
C PHE A 15 7.12 0.48 2.45
N SER A 16 6.72 -0.77 2.24
CA SER A 16 7.63 -1.91 2.40
C SER A 16 7.85 -2.62 1.07
N THR A 17 9.06 -3.14 0.87
CA THR A 17 9.43 -3.92 -0.31
C THR A 17 10.01 -5.26 0.11
N THR A 18 9.85 -6.29 -0.70
CA THR A 18 10.70 -7.47 -0.58
C THR A 18 12.15 -7.11 -0.93
N GLN A 19 13.11 -7.83 -0.34
CA GLN A 19 14.54 -7.52 -0.49
C GLN A 19 15.09 -7.73 -1.91
N ASP A 20 14.34 -8.39 -2.78
CA ASP A 20 14.65 -8.55 -4.21
C ASP A 20 14.27 -7.33 -5.07
N LEU A 21 13.73 -6.25 -4.46
CA LEU A 21 13.51 -4.95 -5.09
C LEU A 21 14.52 -3.92 -4.57
N ASN A 22 15.41 -3.46 -5.44
CA ASN A 22 16.48 -2.51 -5.09
C ASN A 22 16.75 -1.44 -6.17
N ALA A 23 15.85 -1.30 -7.14
CA ALA A 23 16.06 -0.40 -8.28
C ALA A 23 15.76 1.08 -7.94
N GLU A 24 14.83 1.35 -7.03
CA GLU A 24 14.40 2.70 -6.64
C GLU A 24 13.61 2.67 -5.31
N PHE A 25 13.53 3.80 -4.61
CA PHE A 25 12.66 3.99 -3.46
C PHE A 25 11.18 4.15 -3.88
N PRO A 26 10.25 3.37 -3.32
CA PRO A 26 8.81 3.52 -3.56
C PRO A 26 8.26 4.94 -3.36
N ALA A 27 8.80 5.67 -2.38
CA ALA A 27 8.34 7.01 -2.01
C ALA A 27 8.50 8.04 -3.14
N VAL A 28 9.38 7.81 -4.13
CA VAL A 28 9.55 8.70 -5.29
C VAL A 28 8.23 8.84 -6.04
N ALA A 29 7.50 7.74 -6.25
CA ALA A 29 6.20 7.76 -6.94
C ALA A 29 5.14 8.58 -6.18
N ALA A 30 5.22 8.65 -4.85
CA ALA A 30 4.33 9.51 -4.05
C ALA A 30 4.71 10.99 -4.21
N ARG A 31 6.01 11.31 -4.23
CA ARG A 31 6.50 12.67 -4.47
C ARG A 31 6.13 13.19 -5.85
N GLU A 32 6.26 12.37 -6.88
CA GLU A 32 5.84 12.71 -8.25
C GLU A 32 4.32 12.96 -8.36
N ARG A 33 3.53 12.37 -7.46
CA ARG A 33 2.09 12.64 -7.33
C ARG A 33 1.75 13.83 -6.43
N GLY A 34 2.75 14.61 -6.00
CA GLY A 34 2.54 15.84 -5.24
C GLY A 34 2.39 15.65 -3.74
N TRP A 35 2.74 14.48 -3.17
CA TRP A 35 2.72 14.26 -1.72
C TRP A 35 3.94 14.93 -1.06
N THR A 36 3.92 16.26 -1.04
CA THR A 36 5.03 17.10 -0.61
C THR A 36 5.10 17.22 0.92
N ASP A 37 3.94 17.34 1.58
CA ASP A 37 3.84 17.51 3.04
C ASP A 37 3.54 16.21 3.80
N VAL A 38 3.25 15.11 3.11
CA VAL A 38 2.99 13.81 3.72
C VAL A 38 4.28 13.19 4.25
N ALA A 39 4.28 12.68 5.48
CA ALA A 39 5.40 11.91 6.03
C ALA A 39 5.52 10.55 5.32
N LEU A 40 6.65 10.32 4.64
CA LEU A 40 6.93 9.08 3.88
C LEU A 40 8.10 8.33 4.50
N MET A 41 7.99 7.00 4.61
CA MET A 41 9.08 6.13 5.05
C MET A 41 9.10 4.84 4.24
N CYS A 42 10.30 4.39 3.87
CA CYS A 42 10.51 3.12 3.19
C CYS A 42 11.23 2.13 4.11
N SER A 43 10.86 0.86 4.04
CA SER A 43 11.54 -0.25 4.69
C SER A 43 11.61 -1.48 3.77
N HIS A 44 12.35 -2.49 4.22
CA HIS A 44 12.20 -3.85 3.68
C HIS A 44 11.27 -4.67 4.57
N GLU A 45 10.48 -5.50 3.91
CA GLU A 45 9.63 -6.50 4.55
C GLU A 45 10.49 -7.67 5.08
N MET A 46 9.93 -8.43 6.02
CA MET A 46 10.53 -9.67 6.48
C MET A 46 10.83 -10.62 5.31
N ASN A 47 12.06 -11.16 5.26
CA ASN A 47 12.47 -12.11 4.25
C ASN A 47 12.06 -13.54 4.65
N VAL A 48 10.80 -13.89 4.35
CA VAL A 48 10.23 -15.21 4.68
C VAL A 48 10.37 -16.17 3.48
N PRO A 49 11.00 -17.35 3.64
CA PRO A 49 11.10 -18.34 2.56
C PRO A 49 9.73 -18.73 1.99
N GLY A 50 9.62 -18.80 0.66
CA GLY A 50 8.37 -19.13 -0.03
C GLY A 50 7.33 -18.00 -0.08
N SER A 51 7.61 -16.83 0.51
CA SER A 51 6.72 -15.66 0.42
C SER A 51 6.72 -15.02 -0.97
N LEU A 52 5.71 -14.18 -1.20
CA LEU A 52 5.53 -13.47 -2.46
C LEU A 52 6.72 -12.53 -2.74
N ARG A 53 7.45 -12.82 -3.81
CA ARG A 53 8.58 -12.02 -4.32
C ARG A 53 8.15 -10.77 -5.09
N MET A 54 9.08 -9.84 -5.29
CA MET A 54 8.88 -8.61 -6.07
C MET A 54 7.63 -7.84 -5.63
N CYS A 55 7.41 -7.74 -4.32
CA CYS A 55 6.19 -7.21 -3.74
C CYS A 55 6.47 -5.89 -3.03
N LEU A 56 5.70 -4.86 -3.41
CA LEU A 56 5.62 -3.57 -2.75
C LEU A 56 4.29 -3.50 -1.99
N ARG A 57 4.34 -3.10 -0.72
CA ARG A 57 3.19 -2.87 0.14
C ARG A 57 3.15 -1.42 0.58
N VAL A 58 1.93 -0.92 0.80
CA VAL A 58 1.71 0.45 1.28
C VAL A 58 0.73 0.39 2.45
N LEU A 59 1.13 0.97 3.58
CA LEU A 59 0.23 1.32 4.67
C LEU A 59 0.03 2.82 4.66
N LEU A 60 -1.21 3.25 4.52
CA LEU A 60 -1.60 4.67 4.61
C LEU A 60 -2.30 4.91 5.94
N HIS A 61 -1.82 5.89 6.70
CA HIS A 61 -2.56 6.45 7.81
C HIS A 61 -3.34 7.66 7.29
N VAL A 62 -4.66 7.57 7.37
CA VAL A 62 -5.57 8.59 6.85
C VAL A 62 -6.49 9.08 7.94
N ASN A 63 -6.72 10.40 7.97
CA ASN A 63 -7.75 11.02 8.78
C ASN A 63 -9.09 10.82 8.06
N THR A 64 -9.95 9.97 8.57
CA THR A 64 -11.23 9.66 7.93
C THR A 64 -12.31 9.37 8.98
N GLU A 65 -13.55 9.70 8.64
CA GLU A 65 -14.74 9.35 9.42
C GLU A 65 -15.28 7.95 9.05
N LEU A 66 -14.76 7.34 7.98
CA LEU A 66 -15.17 6.01 7.58
C LEU A 66 -14.79 4.97 8.65
N PRO A 67 -15.71 4.08 9.05
CA PRO A 67 -15.36 2.99 9.93
C PRO A 67 -14.45 2.00 9.19
N ALA A 68 -13.57 1.32 9.93
CA ALA A 68 -12.53 0.46 9.36
C ALA A 68 -13.07 -0.65 8.46
N GLU A 69 -14.26 -1.17 8.73
CA GLU A 69 -14.92 -2.20 7.92
C GLU A 69 -15.35 -1.72 6.52
N GLN A 70 -15.53 -0.42 6.34
CA GLN A 70 -15.87 0.18 5.04
C GLN A 70 -14.63 0.53 4.22
N LEU A 71 -13.43 0.43 4.80
CA LEU A 71 -12.19 0.69 4.07
C LEU A 71 -11.87 -0.46 3.10
N VAL A 72 -11.72 -0.10 1.84
CA VAL A 72 -11.31 -0.98 0.75
C VAL A 72 -9.79 -1.07 0.72
N HIS A 73 -9.25 -2.24 1.04
CA HIS A 73 -7.83 -2.54 0.92
C HIS A 73 -7.54 -3.13 -0.45
N VAL A 74 -6.66 -2.48 -1.21
CA VAL A 74 -6.40 -2.84 -2.61
C VAL A 74 -5.23 -3.81 -2.71
N TYR A 75 -5.46 -4.94 -3.38
CA TYR A 75 -4.44 -5.92 -3.74
C TYR A 75 -4.43 -6.06 -5.26
N ALA A 76 -3.27 -5.78 -5.89
CA ALA A 76 -3.15 -5.75 -7.35
C ALA A 76 -2.16 -6.80 -7.85
N ARG A 77 -2.36 -7.26 -9.09
CA ARG A 77 -1.45 -8.20 -9.79
C ARG A 77 -1.20 -9.44 -8.93
N GLY A 78 0.05 -9.89 -8.79
CA GLY A 78 0.40 -11.05 -7.98
C GLY A 78 0.09 -10.89 -6.49
N ALA A 79 -0.11 -9.67 -5.97
CA ALA A 79 -0.41 -9.45 -4.55
C ALA A 79 -1.83 -9.87 -4.15
N VAL A 80 -2.72 -10.17 -5.11
CA VAL A 80 -4.07 -10.70 -4.84
C VAL A 80 -4.03 -11.96 -3.96
N VAL A 81 -2.98 -12.77 -4.08
CA VAL A 81 -2.80 -14.01 -3.31
C VAL A 81 -2.60 -13.76 -1.81
N LEU A 82 -2.27 -12.53 -1.40
CA LEU A 82 -2.07 -12.17 0.00
C LEU A 82 -3.39 -12.03 0.77
N ARG A 83 -4.51 -11.83 0.06
CA ARG A 83 -5.86 -11.73 0.63
C ARG A 83 -6.90 -12.38 -0.29
N PRO A 84 -6.88 -13.72 -0.41
CA PRO A 84 -7.85 -14.43 -1.25
C PRO A 84 -9.31 -14.15 -0.82
N ASP A 85 -9.53 -13.85 0.47
CA ASP A 85 -10.81 -13.47 1.03
C ASP A 85 -11.34 -12.11 0.50
N LYS A 86 -10.46 -11.14 0.21
CA LYS A 86 -10.88 -9.80 -0.27
C LYS A 86 -10.96 -9.68 -1.79
N VAL A 87 -10.31 -10.58 -2.51
CA VAL A 87 -10.29 -10.56 -3.99
C VAL A 87 -11.56 -11.20 -4.55
N ASN A 88 -12.11 -12.20 -3.86
CA ASN A 88 -13.31 -12.91 -4.30
C ASN A 88 -14.61 -12.14 -4.01
N GLU A 89 -14.62 -11.15 -3.11
CA GLU A 89 -15.82 -10.35 -2.83
C GLU A 89 -16.16 -9.34 -3.94
N ASN A 90 -15.19 -8.94 -4.77
CA ASN A 90 -15.38 -7.99 -5.87
C ASN A 90 -15.45 -8.65 -7.26
N GLY A 91 -15.47 -9.98 -7.34
CA GLY A 91 -15.54 -10.69 -8.59
C GLY A 91 -16.12 -12.09 -8.42
N ARG A 92 -17.45 -12.19 -8.29
CA ARG A 92 -18.23 -13.44 -8.32
C ARG A 92 -17.61 -14.68 -7.66
#